data_AF-D8PTK3-F1
#
_entry.id   AF-D8PTK3-F1
#
_cell.length_a   1.000
_cell.length_b   1.000
_cell.length_c   1.000
_cell.angle_alpha   90.00
_cell.angle_beta   90.00
_cell.angle_gamma   90.00
#
_symmetry.space_group_name_H-M   'P 1'
#
loop_
_entity.id
_entity.type
_entity.pdbx_description
1 polymer ?
#
loop_
_entity_poly.entity_id
_entity_poly.type
_entity_poly.pdbx_seq_one_letter_code
_entity_poly.pdbx_strand_id
1 'polypeptide(L)'
;MPKHLSEHWSGYNIRKPLRAPTPLGAVLPQCFGYYVPEAGEAKGQYLSPILLVEDCGDQVTDKRLDASEDERQECADMYLRLHEAGWVHGSVAYRNTVVQKGPLYLPPDERTMDEPSFRIIDFGRAVKDEKEGHELRWLENEDVLKCFHCGNWSKKQRV
;
A
#
# COMPACT_ATOMS: atom_id res chain seq x y z
N MET A 1 -6.11 7.43 -9.56
CA MET A 1 -4.66 7.43 -9.28
C MET A 1 -3.90 7.04 -10.55
N PRO A 2 -2.60 7.37 -10.67
CA PRO A 2 -1.78 7.03 -11.83
C PRO A 2 -1.68 5.51 -12.05
N LYS A 3 -1.80 5.07 -13.31
CA LYS A 3 -1.80 3.65 -13.68
C LYS A 3 -0.53 2.91 -13.26
N HIS A 4 0.63 3.58 -13.34
CA HIS A 4 1.94 2.99 -13.03
C HIS A 4 2.07 2.49 -11.59
N LEU A 5 1.22 2.97 -10.67
CA LEU A 5 1.22 2.49 -9.28
C LEU A 5 0.65 1.08 -9.14
N SER A 6 -0.14 0.60 -10.11
CA SER A 6 -0.65 -0.78 -10.16
C SER A 6 0.18 -1.70 -11.07
N GLU A 7 1.23 -1.17 -11.72
CA GLU A 7 2.05 -1.93 -12.66
C GLU A 7 3.19 -2.65 -11.92
N HIS A 8 3.49 -3.88 -12.35
CA HIS A 8 4.59 -4.65 -11.77
C HIS A 8 5.91 -4.23 -12.41
N TRP A 9 6.82 -3.74 -11.59
CA TRP A 9 8.18 -3.43 -12.02
C TRP A 9 9.17 -4.37 -11.34
N SER A 10 10.27 -4.67 -12.04
CA SER A 10 11.40 -5.40 -11.49
C SER A 10 12.50 -4.42 -11.04
N GLY A 11 13.23 -4.79 -9.99
CA GLY A 11 14.36 -4.01 -9.48
C GLY A 11 14.09 -3.40 -8.10
N TYR A 12 14.95 -2.47 -7.71
CA TYR A 12 14.93 -1.84 -6.39
C TYR A 12 14.98 -0.32 -6.52
N ASN A 13 14.39 0.39 -5.57
CA ASN A 13 14.59 1.82 -5.37
C ASN A 13 15.37 2.08 -4.07
N ILE A 14 16.06 3.21 -4.01
CA ILE A 14 16.64 3.74 -2.79
C ILE A 14 16.02 5.11 -2.58
N ARG A 15 15.15 5.21 -1.57
CA ARG A 15 14.32 6.38 -1.34
C ARG A 15 14.55 6.97 0.04
N LYS A 16 14.97 8.23 0.10
CA LYS A 16 15.00 8.95 1.39
C LYS A 16 13.58 9.04 1.98
N PRO A 17 13.40 8.85 3.29
CA PRO A 17 14.45 8.69 4.31
C PRO A 17 14.88 7.24 4.56
N LEU A 18 14.35 6.27 3.83
CA LEU A 18 14.86 4.90 3.83
C LEU A 18 16.27 4.89 3.19
N ARG A 19 17.14 4.01 3.70
CA ARG A 19 18.52 3.90 3.21
C ARG A 19 18.80 2.55 2.57
N ALA A 20 18.05 1.51 2.97
CA ALA A 20 18.12 0.22 2.34
C ALA A 20 17.36 0.23 1.02
N PRO A 21 17.78 -0.57 0.02
CA PRO A 21 17.00 -0.77 -1.20
C PRO A 21 15.70 -1.51 -0.90
N THR A 22 14.59 -1.03 -1.44
CA THR A 22 13.27 -1.68 -1.36
C THR A 22 12.80 -2.16 -2.75
N PRO A 23 12.12 -3.31 -2.87
CA PRO A 23 11.63 -3.78 -4.16
C PRO A 23 10.68 -2.79 -4.85
N LEU A 24 10.80 -2.63 -6.17
CA LEU A 24 9.98 -1.72 -6.97
C LEU A 24 8.59 -2.31 -7.33
N GLY A 25 8.06 -3.24 -6.54
CA GLY A 25 6.78 -3.92 -6.81
C GLY A 25 5.58 -2.96 -6.88
N ALA A 26 4.47 -3.38 -7.49
CA ALA A 26 3.27 -2.54 -7.57
C ALA A 26 2.82 -2.05 -6.17
N VAL A 27 2.38 -0.80 -6.11
CA VAL A 27 1.91 -0.14 -4.87
C VAL A 27 0.44 -0.45 -4.61
N LEU A 28 -0.37 -0.35 -5.67
CA LEU A 28 -1.83 -0.53 -5.63
C LEU A 28 -2.22 -1.87 -6.23
N PRO A 29 -3.33 -2.49 -5.79
CA PRO A 29 -3.96 -3.58 -6.52
C PRO A 29 -4.29 -3.16 -7.96
N GLN A 30 -4.32 -4.11 -8.89
CA GLN A 30 -4.98 -3.86 -10.17
C GLN A 30 -6.49 -3.66 -9.96
N CYS A 31 -7.07 -2.69 -10.67
CA CYS A 31 -8.51 -2.42 -10.67
C CYS A 31 -9.12 -2.92 -11.97
N PHE A 32 -10.07 -3.84 -11.88
CA PHE A 32 -10.73 -4.47 -13.03
C PHE A 32 -12.05 -3.80 -13.40
N GLY A 33 -12.67 -3.05 -12.48
CA GLY A 33 -13.88 -2.30 -12.78
C GLY A 33 -14.64 -1.81 -11.55
N TYR A 34 -15.54 -0.87 -11.79
CA TYR A 34 -16.49 -0.36 -10.81
C TYR A 34 -17.90 -0.50 -11.39
N TYR A 35 -18.73 -1.30 -10.73
CA TYR A 35 -20.04 -1.69 -11.21
C TYR A 35 -21.11 -1.05 -10.32
N VAL A 36 -21.97 -0.25 -10.94
CA VAL A 36 -23.11 0.36 -10.26
C VAL A 36 -24.36 -0.43 -10.65
N PRO A 37 -25.05 -1.06 -9.68
CA PRO A 37 -26.26 -1.81 -9.97
C PRO A 37 -27.36 -0.88 -10.47
N GLU A 38 -28.08 -1.31 -11.52
CA GLU A 38 -29.22 -0.56 -12.04
C GLU A 38 -30.41 -0.63 -11.07
N ALA A 39 -31.21 0.44 -11.01
CA ALA A 39 -32.32 0.59 -10.07
C ALA A 39 -33.54 -0.34 -10.32
N GLY A 40 -33.37 -1.41 -11.11
CA GLY A 40 -34.46 -2.19 -11.71
C GLY A 40 -34.82 -3.52 -11.03
N GLU A 41 -33.90 -4.15 -10.28
CA GLU A 41 -34.10 -5.57 -9.90
C GLU A 41 -34.50 -5.79 -8.43
N ALA A 42 -34.24 -4.82 -7.55
CA ALA A 42 -34.56 -4.93 -6.13
C ALA A 42 -35.49 -3.78 -5.70
N LYS A 43 -36.81 -3.98 -5.81
CA LYS A 43 -37.80 -3.01 -5.32
C LYS A 43 -37.60 -2.76 -3.82
N GLY A 44 -36.99 -1.62 -3.49
CA GLY A 44 -36.84 -1.13 -2.12
C GLY A 44 -35.58 -1.57 -1.37
N GLN A 45 -34.61 -2.24 -2.01
CA GLN A 45 -33.31 -2.54 -1.40
C GLN A 45 -32.19 -1.68 -2.01
N TYR A 46 -31.38 -1.09 -1.15
CA TYR A 46 -30.14 -0.43 -1.57
C TYR A 46 -29.14 -1.49 -2.03
N LEU A 47 -28.73 -1.41 -3.30
CA LEU A 47 -27.64 -2.21 -3.84
C LEU A 47 -26.35 -1.36 -3.82
N SER A 48 -25.33 -1.83 -3.10
CA SER A 48 -24.05 -1.13 -3.03
C SER A 48 -23.28 -1.31 -4.34
N PRO A 49 -22.57 -0.28 -4.82
CA PRO A 49 -21.60 -0.44 -5.90
C PRO A 49 -20.54 -1.50 -5.58
N ILE A 50 -20.06 -2.21 -6.61
CA ILE A 50 -19.04 -3.24 -6.50
C ILE A 50 -17.75 -2.72 -7.13
N LEU A 51 -16.65 -2.79 -6.39
CA LEU A 51 -15.30 -2.54 -6.89
C LEU A 51 -14.57 -3.88 -7.04
N LEU A 52 -14.15 -4.22 -8.25
CA LEU A 52 -13.42 -5.46 -8.53
C LEU A 52 -11.91 -5.16 -8.64
N VAL A 53 -11.12 -5.80 -7.80
CA VAL A 53 -9.66 -5.60 -7.69
C VAL A 53 -8.91 -6.92 -7.59
N GLU A 54 -7.61 -6.89 -7.85
CA GLU A 54 -6.66 -8.00 -7.64
C GLU A 54 -6.77 -8.57 -6.23
N ASP A 55 -6.80 -9.91 -6.13
CA ASP A 55 -6.58 -10.59 -4.86
C ASP A 55 -5.09 -10.50 -4.49
N CYS A 56 -4.83 -9.77 -3.41
CA CYS A 56 -3.48 -9.45 -2.96
C CYS A 56 -3.13 -10.16 -1.64
N GLY A 57 -3.93 -11.16 -1.25
CA GLY A 57 -3.72 -11.96 -0.04
C GLY A 57 -4.23 -11.31 1.23
N ASP A 58 -3.54 -11.57 2.33
CA ASP A 58 -4.02 -11.31 3.69
C ASP A 58 -3.51 -9.97 4.22
N GLN A 59 -4.25 -9.38 5.17
CA GLN A 59 -3.81 -8.18 5.87
C GLN A 59 -2.51 -8.42 6.63
N VAL A 60 -1.59 -7.45 6.54
CA VAL A 60 -0.36 -7.44 7.31
C VAL A 60 -0.69 -7.22 8.78
N THR A 61 -0.01 -7.98 9.65
CA THR A 61 -0.17 -7.89 11.11
C THR A 61 1.09 -7.34 11.76
N ASP A 62 0.93 -6.69 12.92
CA ASP A 62 2.05 -6.16 13.72
C ASP A 62 3.12 -7.23 13.97
N LYS A 63 2.69 -8.47 14.30
CA LYS A 63 3.60 -9.60 14.55
C LYS A 63 4.51 -9.93 13.36
N ARG A 64 3.99 -9.82 12.13
CA ARG A 64 4.78 -10.07 10.91
C ARG A 64 5.85 -8.99 10.77
N LEU A 65 5.42 -7.73 10.89
CA LEU A 65 6.31 -6.60 10.69
C LEU A 65 7.33 -6.45 11.82
N ASP A 66 7.00 -6.83 13.05
CA ASP A 66 7.96 -6.89 14.14
C ASP A 66 9.10 -7.90 13.85
N ALA A 67 8.83 -8.93 13.02
CA ALA A 67 9.80 -9.96 12.68
C ALA A 67 10.78 -9.57 11.54
N SER A 68 10.47 -8.58 10.71
CA SER A 68 11.32 -8.21 9.56
C SER A 68 11.41 -6.70 9.32
N GLU A 69 12.64 -6.17 9.38
CA GLU A 69 12.90 -4.76 9.06
C GLU A 69 12.72 -4.45 7.57
N ASP A 70 13.11 -5.39 6.70
CA ASP A 70 13.00 -5.21 5.26
C ASP A 70 11.53 -5.10 4.83
N GLU A 71 10.64 -5.92 5.41
CA GLU A 71 9.20 -5.84 5.13
C GLU A 71 8.58 -4.54 5.65
N ARG A 72 9.01 -4.06 6.82
CA ARG A 72 8.59 -2.74 7.33
C ARG A 72 8.98 -1.63 6.36
N GLN A 73 10.20 -1.67 5.85
CA GLN A 73 10.70 -0.67 4.89
C GLN A 73 9.96 -0.77 3.55
N GLU A 74 9.71 -1.97 3.03
CA GLU A 74 8.95 -2.14 1.79
C GLU A 74 7.51 -1.63 1.92
N CYS A 75 6.84 -1.94 3.03
CA CYS A 75 5.51 -1.42 3.29
C CYS A 75 5.50 0.12 3.39
N ALA A 76 6.48 0.71 4.08
CA ALA A 76 6.62 2.15 4.14
C ALA A 76 6.91 2.77 2.77
N ASP A 77 7.81 2.18 1.97
CA ASP A 77 8.16 2.68 0.64
C ASP A 77 6.95 2.75 -0.29
N MET A 78 5.98 1.83 -0.18
CA MET A 78 4.74 1.89 -0.95
C MET A 78 3.95 3.19 -0.70
N TYR A 79 3.79 3.61 0.55
CA TYR A 79 3.14 4.89 0.88
C TYR A 79 3.98 6.07 0.38
N LEU A 80 5.29 6.04 0.58
CA LEU A 80 6.17 7.11 0.09
C LEU A 80 6.10 7.25 -1.44
N ARG A 81 5.97 6.14 -2.18
CA ARG A 81 5.75 6.11 -3.63
C ARG A 81 4.39 6.69 -4.02
N LEU A 82 3.33 6.38 -3.26
CA LEU A 82 2.02 7.00 -3.45
C LEU A 82 2.11 8.54 -3.30
N HIS A 83 2.85 9.01 -2.30
CA HIS A 83 3.05 10.43 -2.04
C HIS A 83 3.81 11.12 -3.18
N GLU A 84 4.89 10.53 -3.68
CA GLU A 84 5.59 11.06 -4.86
C GLU A 84 4.70 11.14 -6.09
N ALA A 85 3.81 10.16 -6.26
CA ALA A 85 2.88 10.11 -7.39
C ALA A 85 1.72 11.12 -7.28
N GLY A 86 1.64 11.91 -6.22
CA GLY A 86 0.64 12.97 -6.11
C GLY A 86 -0.35 12.85 -4.95
N TRP A 87 -0.33 11.73 -4.23
CA TRP A 87 -1.49 11.27 -3.47
C TRP A 87 -1.15 11.01 -2.02
N VAL A 88 -2.09 11.31 -1.14
CA VAL A 88 -2.03 11.05 0.30
C VAL A 88 -3.11 10.00 0.57
N HIS A 89 -2.78 8.98 1.35
CA HIS A 89 -3.69 7.87 1.67
C HIS A 89 -4.79 8.28 2.65
N GLY A 90 -4.47 9.12 3.64
CA GLY A 90 -5.36 9.61 4.69
C GLY A 90 -5.72 8.58 5.77
N SER A 91 -5.11 7.39 5.75
CA SER A 91 -5.38 6.33 6.74
C SER A 91 -4.24 5.30 6.81
N VAL A 92 -3.02 5.77 7.01
CA VAL A 92 -1.84 4.90 7.15
C VAL A 92 -2.03 3.96 8.34
N ALA A 93 -2.01 2.65 8.07
CA ALA A 93 -2.08 1.60 9.07
C ALA A 93 -1.67 0.25 8.46
N TYR A 94 -1.16 -0.66 9.29
CA TYR A 94 -0.78 -2.01 8.86
C TYR A 94 -1.95 -2.81 8.26
N ARG A 95 -3.16 -2.68 8.82
CA ARG A 95 -4.38 -3.31 8.28
C ARG A 95 -4.73 -2.87 6.86
N ASN A 96 -4.21 -1.72 6.42
CA ASN A 96 -4.39 -1.17 5.08
C ASN A 96 -3.23 -1.56 4.15
N THR A 97 -2.42 -2.52 4.58
CA THR A 97 -1.41 -3.20 3.77
C THR A 97 -1.76 -4.69 3.72
N VAL A 98 -1.66 -5.30 2.54
CA VAL A 98 -1.90 -6.73 2.33
C VAL A 98 -0.67 -7.39 1.73
N VAL A 99 -0.53 -8.69 1.95
CA VAL A 99 0.61 -9.49 1.53
C VAL A 99 0.14 -10.82 0.95
N GLN A 100 0.77 -11.21 -0.17
CA GLN A 100 0.63 -12.52 -0.77
C GLN A 100 1.98 -13.17 -1.02
N LYS A 101 1.96 -14.49 -1.23
CA LYS A 101 3.12 -15.25 -1.69
C LYS A 101 3.59 -14.71 -3.04
N GLY A 102 4.89 -14.63 -3.25
CA GLY A 102 5.49 -14.28 -4.52
C GLY A 102 6.63 -15.23 -4.91
N PRO A 103 7.39 -14.88 -5.96
CA PRO A 103 7.17 -13.73 -6.83
C PRO A 103 5.99 -13.93 -7.79
N LEU A 104 5.33 -12.83 -8.19
CA LEU A 104 4.06 -12.89 -8.94
C LEU A 104 4.19 -13.32 -10.42
N TYR A 105 5.42 -13.40 -10.93
CA TYR A 105 5.67 -13.97 -12.26
C TYR A 105 5.62 -15.51 -12.27
N LEU A 106 5.60 -16.16 -11.10
CA LEU A 106 5.41 -17.60 -10.97
C LEU A 106 3.92 -17.97 -10.82
N PRO A 107 3.54 -19.21 -11.19
CA PRO A 107 2.22 -19.75 -10.89
C PRO A 107 1.93 -19.77 -9.38
N PRO A 108 0.66 -19.63 -8.94
CA PRO A 108 0.31 -19.57 -7.51
C PRO A 108 0.88 -20.69 -6.64
N ASP A 109 0.96 -21.91 -7.16
CA ASP A 109 1.45 -23.09 -6.42
C ASP A 109 2.97 -23.08 -6.20
N GLU A 110 3.71 -22.29 -6.98
CA GLU A 110 5.17 -22.15 -6.88
C GLU A 110 5.60 -20.94 -6.05
N ARG A 111 4.64 -20.09 -5.65
CA ARG A 111 4.92 -18.89 -4.86
C ARG A 111 5.15 -19.25 -3.39
N THR A 112 6.07 -18.55 -2.75
CA THR A 112 6.37 -18.72 -1.33
C THR A 112 6.34 -17.39 -0.58
N MET A 113 6.49 -17.45 0.75
CA MET A 113 6.64 -16.26 1.57
C MET A 113 8.09 -15.79 1.69
N ASP A 114 9.03 -16.43 0.99
CA ASP A 114 10.45 -16.04 0.96
C ASP A 114 10.64 -14.79 0.09
N GLU A 115 9.82 -14.61 -0.94
CA GLU A 115 9.75 -13.43 -1.79
C GLU A 115 8.31 -12.86 -1.80
N PRO A 116 7.82 -12.31 -0.67
CA PRO A 116 6.46 -11.83 -0.56
C PRO A 116 6.19 -10.62 -1.48
N SER A 117 4.92 -10.37 -1.78
CA SER A 117 4.49 -9.18 -2.53
C SER A 117 3.42 -8.44 -1.77
N PHE A 118 3.64 -7.14 -1.56
CA PHE A 118 2.74 -6.28 -0.77
C PHE A 118 1.93 -5.33 -1.65
N ARG A 119 0.77 -4.89 -1.14
CA ARG A 119 -0.03 -3.79 -1.69
C ARG A 119 -0.62 -2.95 -0.57
N ILE A 120 -0.88 -1.68 -0.86
CA ILE A 120 -1.71 -0.82 -0.01
C ILE A 120 -3.17 -0.82 -0.49
N ILE A 121 -4.12 -0.80 0.43
CA ILE A 121 -5.56 -0.89 0.18
C ILE A 121 -6.32 0.16 1.01
N ASP A 122 -7.65 0.27 0.79
CA ASP A 122 -8.55 1.19 1.51
C ASP A 122 -8.31 2.69 1.23
N PHE A 123 -8.49 3.07 -0.03
CA PHE A 123 -8.34 4.45 -0.51
C PHE A 123 -9.56 5.35 -0.27
N GLY A 124 -10.50 4.96 0.60
CA GLY A 124 -11.73 5.73 0.86
C GLY A 124 -11.48 7.13 1.43
N ARG A 125 -10.28 7.39 1.94
CA ARG A 125 -9.83 8.69 2.48
C ARG A 125 -8.70 9.33 1.67
N ALA A 126 -8.32 8.72 0.56
CA ALA A 126 -7.18 9.17 -0.22
C ALA A 126 -7.52 10.47 -0.97
N VAL A 127 -6.57 11.41 -0.98
CA VAL A 127 -6.72 12.70 -1.63
C VAL A 127 -5.50 13.00 -2.50
N LYS A 128 -5.74 13.70 -3.61
CA LYS A 128 -4.65 14.25 -4.41
C LYS A 128 -4.18 15.54 -3.73
N ASP A 129 -2.90 15.61 -3.41
CA ASP A 129 -2.34 16.81 -2.79
C ASP A 129 -1.95 17.80 -3.88
N GLU A 130 -2.93 18.63 -4.25
CA GLU A 130 -2.82 19.66 -5.28
C GLU A 130 -2.33 21.01 -4.73
N LYS A 131 -2.11 21.12 -3.41
CA LYS A 131 -1.67 22.36 -2.78
C LYS A 131 -0.22 22.66 -3.10
N GLU A 132 0.07 23.95 -3.31
CA GLU A 132 1.42 24.47 -3.42
C GLU A 132 2.18 24.16 -2.12
N GLY A 133 3.40 23.60 -2.24
CA GLY A 133 4.21 23.17 -1.09
C GLY A 133 4.02 21.71 -0.63
N HIS A 134 2.99 21.00 -1.10
CA HIS A 134 2.78 19.56 -0.86
C HIS A 134 2.79 19.14 0.62
N GLU A 135 2.25 20.00 1.50
CA GLU A 135 2.33 19.83 2.96
C GLU A 135 1.67 18.52 3.45
N LEU A 136 0.59 18.07 2.81
CA LEU A 136 -0.13 16.88 3.26
C LEU A 136 0.73 15.61 3.12
N ARG A 137 1.50 15.51 2.03
CA ARG A 137 2.44 14.40 1.82
C ARG A 137 3.57 14.39 2.83
N TRP A 138 4.08 15.56 3.20
CA TRP A 138 5.14 15.67 4.21
C TRP A 138 4.66 15.25 5.60
N LEU A 139 3.45 15.65 5.97
CA LEU A 139 2.84 15.22 7.23
C LEU A 139 2.60 13.71 7.25
N GLU A 140 1.99 13.16 6.20
CA GLU A 140 1.73 11.73 6.14
C GLU A 140 3.02 10.90 6.01
N ASN A 141 4.08 11.42 5.39
CA ASN A 141 5.40 10.79 5.41
C ASN A 141 5.87 10.51 6.85
N GLU A 142 5.69 11.45 7.78
CA GLU A 142 6.06 11.19 9.17
C GLU A 142 5.20 10.10 9.81
N ASP A 143 3.90 10.08 9.52
CA ASP A 143 2.97 9.08 10.04
C ASP A 143 3.29 7.69 9.50
N VAL A 144 3.72 7.57 8.24
CA VAL A 144 4.25 6.33 7.64
C VAL A 144 5.47 5.85 8.42
N LEU A 145 6.49 6.70 8.61
CA LEU A 145 7.72 6.30 9.29
C LEU A 145 7.48 5.91 10.74
N LYS A 146 6.56 6.61 11.43
CA LYS A 146 6.11 6.27 12.78
C LYS A 146 5.36 4.93 12.79
N CYS A 147 4.41 4.73 11.87
CA CYS A 147 3.61 3.51 11.77
C CYS A 147 4.50 2.30 11.56
N PHE A 148 5.38 2.32 10.56
CA PHE A 148 6.24 1.20 10.18
C PHE A 148 7.58 1.16 10.93
N HIS A 149 7.78 2.02 11.93
CA HIS A 149 8.98 2.06 12.76
C HIS A 149 10.29 2.09 11.94
N CYS A 150 10.33 2.92 10.89
CA CYS A 150 11.43 2.97 9.92
C CYS A 150 11.86 4.41 9.61
N GLY A 151 12.91 4.57 8.80
CA GLY A 151 13.64 5.84 8.70
C GLY A 151 14.35 6.14 10.03
N ASN A 152 15.05 7.28 10.18
CA ASN A 152 15.79 7.59 11.42
C ASN A 152 14.90 7.77 12.68
N TRP A 153 13.65 7.32 12.66
CA TRP A 153 12.76 7.27 13.81
C TRP A 153 13.24 6.19 14.79
N SER A 154 14.16 6.56 15.68
CA SER A 154 14.47 5.73 16.84
C SER A 154 13.34 5.87 17.85
N LYS A 155 12.73 4.76 18.30
CA LYS A 155 11.99 4.74 19.57
C LYS A 155 12.94 5.27 20.64
N LYS A 156 12.82 6.55 21.04
CA LYS A 156 13.29 6.95 22.36
C LYS A 156 12.46 6.09 23.32
N GLN A 157 13.14 5.11 23.93
CA GLN A 157 12.53 4.20 24.90
C GLN A 157 11.71 5.02 25.89
N ARG A 158 10.44 4.66 26.05
CA ARG A 158 9.67 5.08 27.22
C ARG A 158 10.44 4.56 28.43
N VAL A 159 11.04 5.48 29.18
CA VAL A 159 11.55 5.27 30.53
C VAL A 159 10.37 5.17 31.48
#